data_AF-A0A1I8FXL1-F1
#
_entry.id   AF-A0A1I8FXL1-F1
#
_cell.length_a   1.000
_cell.length_b   1.000
_cell.length_c   1.000
_cell.angle_alpha   90.00
_cell.angle_beta   90.00
_cell.angle_gamma   90.00
#
_symmetry.space_group_name_H-M   'P 1'
#
loop_
_entity.id
_entity.type
_entity.pdbx_description
1 polymer ?
#
loop_
_entity_poly.entity_id
_entity_poly.type
_entity_poly.pdbx_seq_one_letter_code
_entity_poly.pdbx_strand_id
1 'polypeptide(L)'
;MVKCAVLGCGLMGCKIAGELARQGHRVKMTDSNAEVLNSAYQRMEEDKQELLREGLLMQGAFPGQVLCLSRLEETVSDAEFIFEAVHDNLDTKSDLLEKVSHVCQPEAVISTNTLHLDVNEVFARCAKRERCLGLRFLFPVYYIPEVEINPSRDTSSSTTERVRCLLEDMGKTLFFRSGGNPLILTEEQREERRRVVLEQLHRSSGFGRAEQANSVPALGWGGGGGGGGYHHSQQLHQVHQVQQQQLQQLLQQQQSECAICLDRARDCLLSPCHHLALCCTCAQLLHSRRDFCPVCRQPIQDVIKVYHT
;
A
#
# COMPACT_ATOMS: atom_id res chain seq x y z
N MET A 1 -7.82 10.23 -17.82
CA MET A 1 -8.64 10.95 -16.82
C MET A 1 -9.74 10.02 -16.36
N VAL A 2 -9.80 9.70 -15.07
CA VAL A 2 -10.73 8.73 -14.47
C VAL A 2 -11.75 9.46 -13.60
N LYS A 3 -12.99 8.95 -13.52
CA LYS A 3 -14.02 9.45 -12.60
C LYS A 3 -13.99 8.69 -11.29
N CYS A 4 -13.74 9.39 -10.19
CA CYS A 4 -13.65 8.82 -8.86
C CYS A 4 -14.74 9.38 -7.93
N ALA A 5 -15.22 8.54 -7.02
CA ALA A 5 -16.02 8.98 -5.88
C ALA A 5 -15.25 8.73 -4.58
N VAL A 6 -15.29 9.69 -3.65
CA VAL A 6 -14.73 9.54 -2.31
C VAL A 6 -15.85 9.68 -1.29
N LEU A 7 -16.04 8.67 -0.44
CA LEU A 7 -17.09 8.64 0.58
C LEU A 7 -16.45 8.94 1.93
N GLY A 8 -16.85 10.07 2.53
CA GLY A 8 -16.23 10.62 3.73
C GLY A 8 -15.30 11.79 3.40
N CYS A 9 -15.54 12.92 4.06
CA CYS A 9 -14.76 14.15 3.94
C CYS A 9 -13.90 14.40 5.19
N GLY A 10 -13.60 13.34 5.96
CA GLY A 10 -12.62 13.38 7.05
C GLY A 10 -11.19 13.58 6.55
N LEU A 11 -10.21 13.36 7.43
CA LEU A 11 -8.79 13.52 7.12
C LEU A 11 -8.36 12.69 5.90
N MET A 12 -8.55 11.36 5.95
CA MET A 12 -8.14 10.48 4.85
C MET A 12 -8.90 10.75 3.56
N GLY A 13 -10.21 10.96 3.63
CA GLY A 13 -11.04 11.25 2.46
C GLY A 13 -10.58 12.50 1.70
N CYS A 14 -10.30 13.60 2.41
CA CYS A 14 -9.77 14.82 1.78
C CYS A 14 -8.41 14.59 1.13
N LYS A 15 -7.50 13.88 1.80
CA LYS A 15 -6.15 13.60 1.27
C LYS A 15 -6.19 12.67 0.06
N ILE A 16 -7.07 11.67 0.05
CA ILE A 16 -7.29 10.78 -1.09
C ILE A 16 -7.89 11.56 -2.27
N ALA A 17 -8.93 12.38 -2.02
CA ALA A 17 -9.54 13.21 -3.07
C ALA A 17 -8.55 14.21 -3.67
N GLY A 18 -7.75 14.86 -2.83
CA GLY A 18 -6.72 15.79 -3.28
C GLY A 18 -5.63 15.09 -4.09
N GLU A 19 -5.16 13.90 -3.68
CA GLU A 19 -4.17 13.13 -4.44
C GLU A 19 -4.73 12.71 -5.81
N LEU A 20 -5.96 12.21 -5.88
CA LEU A 20 -6.63 11.87 -7.14
C LEU A 20 -6.75 13.10 -8.05
N ALA A 21 -7.14 14.25 -7.51
CA ALA A 21 -7.23 15.49 -8.27
C ALA A 21 -5.87 16.00 -8.73
N ARG A 22 -4.82 15.88 -7.90
CA ARG A 22 -3.44 16.24 -8.25
C ARG A 22 -2.93 15.43 -9.44
N GLN A 23 -3.40 14.19 -9.60
CA GLN A 23 -3.11 13.30 -10.73
C GLN A 23 -4.03 13.53 -11.95
N GLY A 24 -4.86 14.58 -11.93
CA GLY A 24 -5.71 14.95 -13.06
C GLY A 24 -7.03 14.19 -13.17
N HIS A 25 -7.48 13.52 -12.09
CA HIS A 25 -8.76 12.82 -12.08
C HIS A 25 -9.93 13.74 -11.67
N ARG A 26 -11.14 13.33 -12.04
CA ARG A 26 -12.38 14.02 -11.63
C ARG A 26 -12.93 13.31 -10.40
N VAL A 27 -13.03 14.03 -9.29
CA VAL A 27 -13.44 13.48 -8.00
C VAL A 27 -14.77 14.10 -7.58
N LYS A 28 -15.74 13.27 -7.26
CA LYS A 28 -16.92 13.67 -6.49
C LYS A 28 -16.74 13.17 -5.07
N MET A 29 -17.09 13.97 -4.08
CA MET A 29 -17.05 13.54 -2.69
C MET A 29 -18.28 13.94 -1.91
N THR A 30 -18.64 13.15 -0.92
CA THR A 30 -19.81 13.35 -0.07
C THR A 30 -19.50 12.95 1.35
N ASP A 31 -20.17 13.59 2.30
CA ASP A 31 -20.20 13.22 3.71
C ASP A 31 -21.62 13.41 4.23
N SER A 32 -22.06 12.55 5.15
CA SER A 32 -23.35 12.71 5.82
C SER A 32 -23.39 13.92 6.74
N ASN A 33 -22.23 14.39 7.22
CA ASN A 33 -22.10 15.58 8.03
C ASN A 33 -21.82 16.80 7.13
N ALA A 34 -22.80 17.71 7.07
CA ALA A 34 -22.71 18.93 6.26
C ALA A 34 -21.55 19.86 6.69
N GLU A 35 -21.22 19.93 7.97
CA GLU A 35 -20.09 20.75 8.45
C GLU A 35 -18.76 20.18 7.97
N VAL A 36 -18.60 18.85 8.04
CA VAL A 36 -17.40 18.17 7.54
C VAL A 36 -17.28 18.34 6.03
N LEU A 37 -18.38 18.17 5.29
CA LEU A 37 -18.42 18.40 3.84
C LEU A 37 -18.04 19.85 3.47
N ASN A 38 -18.61 20.84 4.17
CA ASN A 38 -18.32 22.25 3.92
C ASN A 38 -16.85 22.61 4.22
N SER A 39 -16.22 21.93 5.18
CA SER A 39 -14.81 22.13 5.51
C SER A 39 -13.84 21.51 4.49
N ALA A 40 -14.30 20.59 3.63
CA ALA A 40 -13.44 19.84 2.71
C ALA A 40 -12.67 20.75 1.74
N TYR A 41 -13.33 21.79 1.24
CA TYR A 41 -12.69 22.77 0.34
C TYR A 41 -11.51 23.47 1.01
N GLN A 42 -11.71 23.95 2.24
CA GLN A 42 -10.66 24.65 2.98
C GLN A 42 -9.46 23.74 3.26
N ARG A 43 -9.71 22.49 3.68
CA ARG A 43 -8.64 21.50 3.92
C ARG A 43 -7.83 21.22 2.66
N MET A 44 -8.50 21.05 1.52
CA MET A 44 -7.81 20.85 0.25
C MET A 44 -7.05 22.10 -0.21
N GLU A 45 -7.50 23.30 0.15
CA GLU A 45 -6.77 24.53 -0.14
C GLU A 45 -5.50 24.63 0.72
N GLU A 46 -5.58 24.30 2.00
CA GLU A 46 -4.41 24.18 2.89
C GLU A 46 -3.39 23.18 2.33
N ASP A 47 -3.86 22.03 1.85
CA ASP A 47 -3.01 21.02 1.18
C ASP A 47 -2.30 21.60 -0.04
N LYS A 48 -3.01 22.33 -0.92
CA LYS A 48 -2.38 22.95 -2.08
C LYS A 48 -1.28 23.92 -1.67
N GLN A 49 -1.52 24.74 -0.65
CA GLN A 49 -0.52 25.70 -0.16
C GLN A 49 0.73 25.00 0.40
N GLU A 50 0.55 23.89 1.11
CA GLU A 50 1.66 23.05 1.57
C GLU A 50 2.44 22.45 0.39
N LEU A 51 1.75 21.80 -0.55
CA LEU A 51 2.36 21.16 -1.71
C LEU A 51 3.06 22.16 -2.64
N LEU A 52 2.54 23.39 -2.78
CA LEU A 52 3.20 24.48 -3.52
C LEU A 52 4.51 24.88 -2.86
N ARG A 53 4.49 25.04 -1.52
CA ARG A 53 5.67 25.42 -0.75
C ARG A 53 6.78 24.37 -0.86
N GLU A 54 6.40 23.11 -0.99
CA GLU A 54 7.30 21.96 -1.11
C GLU A 54 7.68 21.62 -2.55
N GLY A 55 7.16 22.35 -3.55
CA GLY A 55 7.45 22.09 -4.97
C GLY A 55 6.79 20.84 -5.55
N LEU A 56 5.85 20.23 -4.81
CA LEU A 56 5.04 19.09 -5.25
C LEU A 56 3.86 19.50 -6.15
N LEU A 57 3.52 20.79 -6.16
CA LEU A 57 2.52 21.38 -7.04
C LEU A 57 3.11 22.63 -7.71
N MET A 58 3.00 22.72 -9.05
CA MET A 58 3.64 23.81 -9.81
C MET A 58 2.70 24.99 -10.11
N GLN A 59 1.41 24.74 -10.37
CA GLN A 59 0.49 25.73 -10.95
C GLN A 59 -0.56 26.27 -9.96
N GLY A 60 -0.39 26.03 -8.66
CA GLY A 60 -1.32 26.49 -7.62
C GLY A 60 -2.66 25.75 -7.56
N ALA A 61 -3.08 25.14 -8.66
CA ALA A 61 -4.28 24.34 -8.78
C ALA A 61 -3.93 22.88 -9.09
N PHE A 62 -4.79 21.97 -8.61
CA PHE A 62 -4.76 20.60 -9.08
C PHE A 62 -5.19 20.53 -10.55
N PRO A 63 -4.56 19.67 -11.39
CA PRO A 63 -5.00 19.47 -12.77
C PRO A 63 -6.40 18.87 -12.90
N GLY A 64 -6.83 18.11 -11.88
CA GLY A 64 -8.16 17.53 -11.77
C GLY A 64 -9.15 18.46 -11.07
N GLN A 65 -10.35 17.93 -10.79
CA GLN A 65 -11.42 18.67 -10.14
C GLN A 65 -11.99 17.87 -8.98
N VAL A 66 -12.30 18.55 -7.86
CA VAL A 66 -13.06 17.98 -6.75
C VAL A 66 -14.39 18.70 -6.62
N LEU A 67 -15.49 17.94 -6.63
CA LEU A 67 -16.84 18.42 -6.43
C LEU A 67 -17.41 17.82 -5.15
N CYS A 68 -17.81 18.67 -4.20
CA CYS A 68 -18.52 18.25 -3.00
C CYS A 68 -20.03 18.22 -3.29
N LEU A 69 -20.65 17.06 -3.10
CA LEU A 69 -22.08 16.86 -3.32
C LEU A 69 -22.71 16.40 -2.01
N SER A 70 -23.95 16.81 -1.75
CA SER A 70 -24.69 16.43 -0.54
C SER A 70 -25.37 15.07 -0.64
N ARG A 71 -25.47 14.51 -1.85
CA ARG A 71 -26.21 13.28 -2.14
C ARG A 71 -25.27 12.16 -2.57
N LEU A 72 -25.43 11.00 -1.92
CA LEU A 72 -24.64 9.81 -2.18
C LEU A 72 -24.81 9.32 -3.61
N GLU A 73 -26.05 9.25 -4.10
CA GLU A 73 -26.38 8.71 -5.41
C GLU A 73 -25.75 9.55 -6.53
N GLU A 74 -25.83 10.88 -6.42
CA GLU A 74 -25.22 11.82 -7.38
C GLU A 74 -23.69 11.71 -7.38
N THR A 75 -23.11 11.39 -6.21
CA THR A 75 -21.66 11.21 -6.02
C THR A 75 -21.14 9.96 -6.71
N VAL A 76 -21.84 8.83 -6.62
CA VAL A 76 -21.34 7.53 -7.12
C VAL A 76 -21.89 7.11 -8.47
N SER A 77 -22.96 7.75 -8.95
CA SER A 77 -23.71 7.35 -10.16
C SER A 77 -22.88 7.16 -11.43
N ASP A 78 -21.81 7.93 -11.63
CA ASP A 78 -20.93 7.85 -12.81
C ASP A 78 -19.46 7.58 -12.45
N ALA A 79 -19.17 7.16 -11.23
CA ALA A 79 -17.83 6.84 -10.77
C ALA A 79 -17.36 5.47 -11.30
N GLU A 80 -16.11 5.42 -11.76
CA GLU A 80 -15.42 4.19 -12.16
C GLU A 80 -14.70 3.54 -10.98
N PHE A 81 -14.22 4.36 -10.04
CA PHE A 81 -13.58 3.95 -8.80
C PHE A 81 -14.19 4.68 -7.61
N ILE A 82 -14.51 3.94 -6.56
CA ILE A 82 -15.13 4.45 -5.34
C ILE A 82 -14.21 4.15 -4.18
N PHE A 83 -13.88 5.17 -3.39
CA PHE A 83 -12.98 5.11 -2.24
C PHE A 83 -13.74 5.47 -0.98
N GLU A 84 -14.03 4.49 -0.14
CA GLU A 84 -14.69 4.68 1.13
C GLU A 84 -13.65 4.97 2.23
N ALA A 85 -13.81 6.10 2.91
CA ALA A 85 -12.93 6.60 3.97
C ALA A 85 -13.73 7.25 5.12
N VAL A 86 -14.88 6.67 5.47
CA VAL A 86 -15.66 7.01 6.66
C VAL A 86 -15.09 6.33 7.92
N HIS A 87 -15.70 6.61 9.07
CA HIS A 87 -15.31 6.06 10.36
C HIS A 87 -15.18 4.53 10.34
N ASP A 88 -14.18 3.98 11.04
CA ASP A 88 -13.81 2.56 11.01
C ASP A 88 -14.74 1.69 11.88
N ASN A 89 -16.03 1.68 11.53
CA ASN A 89 -17.08 0.90 12.17
C ASN A 89 -17.77 -0.02 11.14
N LEU A 90 -17.86 -1.31 11.47
CA LEU A 90 -18.33 -2.35 10.55
C LEU A 90 -19.75 -2.09 10.03
N ASP A 91 -20.69 -1.78 10.91
CA ASP A 91 -22.09 -1.57 10.52
C ASP A 91 -22.23 -0.33 9.63
N THR A 92 -21.61 0.78 10.03
CA THR A 92 -21.60 2.02 9.24
C THR A 92 -21.07 1.79 7.82
N LYS A 93 -19.94 1.10 7.68
CA LYS A 93 -19.34 0.82 6.38
C LYS A 93 -20.16 -0.18 5.57
N SER A 94 -20.63 -1.25 6.20
CA SER A 94 -21.42 -2.29 5.52
C SER A 94 -22.72 -1.72 4.97
N ASP A 95 -23.44 -0.91 5.76
CA ASP A 95 -24.69 -0.25 5.34
C ASP A 95 -24.45 0.76 4.20
N LEU A 96 -23.36 1.53 4.27
CA LEU A 96 -23.00 2.47 3.23
C LEU A 96 -22.64 1.75 1.93
N LEU A 97 -21.76 0.75 2.02
CA LEU A 97 -21.24 0.04 0.86
C LEU A 97 -22.29 -0.85 0.20
N GLU A 98 -23.22 -1.42 0.96
CA GLU A 98 -24.41 -2.08 0.43
C GLU A 98 -25.20 -1.13 -0.47
N LYS A 99 -25.58 0.05 0.05
CA LYS A 99 -26.29 1.08 -0.73
C LYS A 99 -25.51 1.48 -1.99
N VAL A 100 -24.22 1.79 -1.82
CA VAL A 100 -23.32 2.17 -2.93
C VAL A 100 -23.30 1.09 -4.00
N SER A 101 -23.23 -0.19 -3.60
CA SER A 101 -23.16 -1.31 -4.53
C SER A 101 -24.38 -1.42 -5.45
N HIS A 102 -25.53 -0.87 -5.05
CA HIS A 102 -26.76 -0.83 -5.84
C HIS A 102 -26.91 0.41 -6.72
N VAL A 103 -26.32 1.55 -6.34
CA VAL A 103 -26.53 2.83 -7.03
C VAL A 103 -25.37 3.25 -7.95
N CYS A 104 -24.18 2.68 -7.77
CA CYS A 104 -23.04 2.95 -8.63
C CYS A 104 -23.16 2.23 -9.98
N GLN A 105 -22.25 2.55 -10.90
CA GLN A 105 -22.14 1.81 -12.16
C GLN A 105 -21.87 0.31 -11.91
N PRO A 106 -22.42 -0.60 -12.75
CA PRO A 106 -22.27 -2.04 -12.57
C PRO A 106 -20.81 -2.52 -12.53
N GLU A 107 -19.91 -1.81 -13.22
CA GLU A 107 -18.49 -2.12 -13.36
C GLU A 107 -17.59 -1.23 -12.47
N ALA A 108 -18.17 -0.40 -11.61
CA ALA A 108 -17.40 0.47 -10.71
C ALA A 108 -16.64 -0.37 -9.68
N VAL A 109 -15.35 -0.11 -9.51
CA VAL A 109 -14.56 -0.71 -8.42
C VAL A 109 -14.95 -0.02 -7.11
N ILE A 110 -15.28 -0.81 -6.09
CA ILE A 110 -15.59 -0.31 -4.76
C ILE A 110 -14.43 -0.65 -3.83
N SER A 111 -13.90 0.34 -3.13
CA SER A 111 -12.81 0.15 -2.20
C SER A 111 -13.08 0.75 -0.84
N THR A 112 -12.48 0.17 0.21
CA THR A 112 -12.52 0.67 1.58
C THR A 112 -11.11 0.92 2.10
N ASN A 113 -10.91 2.07 2.75
CA ASN A 113 -9.67 2.45 3.44
C ASN A 113 -9.67 1.97 4.91
N THR A 114 -10.37 0.87 5.22
CA THR A 114 -10.42 0.32 6.58
C THR A 114 -9.03 -0.05 7.10
N LEU A 115 -8.79 0.17 8.39
CA LEU A 115 -7.53 -0.13 9.05
C LEU A 115 -7.58 -1.51 9.71
N HIS A 116 -8.66 -1.78 10.45
CA HIS A 116 -8.77 -2.94 11.33
C HIS A 116 -9.85 -3.96 10.96
N LEU A 117 -10.80 -3.60 10.09
CA LEU A 117 -11.94 -4.47 9.81
C LEU A 117 -11.60 -5.56 8.81
N ASP A 118 -12.24 -6.71 8.93
CA ASP A 118 -12.20 -7.76 7.91
C ASP A 118 -12.96 -7.27 6.67
N VAL A 119 -12.22 -7.13 5.57
CA VAL A 119 -12.75 -6.71 4.26
C VAL A 119 -13.88 -7.64 3.79
N ASN A 120 -13.83 -8.94 4.15
CA ASN A 120 -14.88 -9.89 3.82
C ASN A 120 -16.20 -9.60 4.55
N GLU A 121 -16.13 -9.10 5.78
CA GLU A 121 -17.31 -8.71 6.56
C GLU A 121 -17.88 -7.38 6.06
N VAL A 122 -16.99 -6.40 5.81
CA VAL A 122 -17.37 -5.08 5.30
C VAL A 122 -18.17 -5.17 3.99
N PHE A 123 -17.78 -6.09 3.10
CA PHE A 123 -18.46 -6.27 1.81
C PHE A 123 -19.53 -7.37 1.81
N ALA A 124 -19.83 -8.01 2.96
CA ALA A 124 -20.71 -9.18 3.01
C ALA A 124 -22.12 -8.91 2.44
N ARG A 125 -22.62 -7.67 2.58
CA ARG A 125 -23.95 -7.24 2.12
C ARG A 125 -23.95 -6.64 0.71
N CYS A 126 -22.78 -6.43 0.10
CA CYS A 126 -22.68 -5.78 -1.21
C CYS A 126 -23.12 -6.70 -2.35
N ALA A 127 -23.77 -6.11 -3.36
CA ALA A 127 -24.02 -6.75 -4.63
C ALA A 127 -22.76 -6.74 -5.52
N LYS A 128 -22.51 -7.86 -6.23
CA LYS A 128 -21.33 -8.06 -7.08
C LYS A 128 -20.03 -7.82 -6.32
N ARG A 129 -19.69 -8.73 -5.38
CA ARG A 129 -18.53 -8.59 -4.47
C ARG A 129 -17.18 -8.72 -5.20
N GLU A 130 -17.18 -9.26 -6.41
CA GLU A 130 -15.99 -9.47 -7.25
C GLU A 130 -15.25 -8.18 -7.66
N ARG A 131 -15.92 -7.02 -7.54
CA ARG A 131 -15.39 -5.68 -7.81
C ARG A 131 -15.12 -4.87 -6.53
N CYS A 132 -15.21 -5.50 -5.37
CA CYS A 132 -14.93 -4.90 -4.07
C CYS A 132 -13.55 -5.31 -3.56
N LEU A 133 -12.78 -4.41 -2.93
CA LEU A 133 -11.52 -4.74 -2.26
C LEU A 133 -11.13 -3.73 -1.18
N GLY A 134 -10.27 -4.11 -0.25
CA GLY A 134 -9.61 -3.16 0.63
C GLY A 134 -8.49 -2.42 -0.13
N LEU A 135 -8.48 -1.09 -0.04
CA LEU A 135 -7.45 -0.25 -0.63
C LEU A 135 -7.09 0.86 0.35
N ARG A 136 -5.96 0.68 1.04
CA ARG A 136 -5.58 1.53 2.16
C ARG A 136 -4.41 2.42 1.78
N PHE A 137 -4.70 3.71 1.66
CA PHE A 137 -3.68 4.74 1.56
C PHE A 137 -3.05 4.96 2.93
N LEU A 138 -1.72 5.04 2.96
CA LEU A 138 -0.98 5.37 4.17
C LEU A 138 -0.95 6.88 4.39
N PHE A 139 -0.84 7.29 5.66
CA PHE A 139 -0.74 8.70 6.01
C PHE A 139 0.73 9.14 6.15
N PRO A 140 1.13 10.28 5.55
CA PRO A 140 0.32 11.24 4.79
C PRO A 140 0.27 10.94 3.27
N VAL A 141 -0.93 10.93 2.69
CA VAL A 141 -1.20 10.38 1.33
C VAL A 141 -0.34 10.96 0.20
N TYR A 142 -0.01 12.26 0.24
CA TYR A 142 0.78 12.90 -0.82
C TYR A 142 2.24 12.43 -0.84
N TYR A 143 2.79 12.04 0.31
CA TYR A 143 4.21 11.72 0.48
C TYR A 143 4.47 10.22 0.54
N ILE A 144 3.46 9.42 0.86
CA ILE A 144 3.60 7.97 0.95
C ILE A 144 3.19 7.35 -0.40
N PRO A 145 4.14 6.80 -1.18
CA PRO A 145 3.81 6.13 -2.44
C PRO A 145 3.14 4.78 -2.21
N GLU A 146 3.39 4.12 -1.07
CA GLU A 146 2.84 2.81 -0.79
C GLU A 146 1.33 2.84 -0.51
N VAL A 147 0.60 2.00 -1.23
CA VAL A 147 -0.83 1.76 -1.04
C VAL A 147 -1.04 0.27 -0.82
N GLU A 148 -1.69 -0.06 0.29
CA GLU A 148 -1.95 -1.44 0.64
C GLU A 148 -3.20 -1.95 -0.07
N ILE A 149 -3.10 -3.12 -0.70
CA ILE A 149 -4.24 -3.84 -1.26
C ILE A 149 -4.60 -5.04 -0.39
N ASN A 150 -5.90 -5.20 -0.14
CA ASN A 150 -6.46 -6.33 0.59
C ASN A 150 -7.68 -6.88 -0.16
N PRO A 151 -7.49 -7.77 -1.14
CA PRO A 151 -8.60 -8.42 -1.84
C PRO A 151 -9.46 -9.23 -0.87
N SER A 152 -10.78 -9.12 -1.01
CA SER A 152 -11.72 -10.05 -0.38
C SER A 152 -11.65 -11.42 -1.04
N ARG A 153 -12.25 -12.44 -0.41
CA ARG A 153 -12.38 -13.79 -0.99
C ARG A 153 -13.06 -13.82 -2.36
N ASP A 154 -13.93 -12.84 -2.64
CA ASP A 154 -14.71 -12.78 -3.88
C ASP A 154 -14.03 -11.91 -4.95
N THR A 155 -13.04 -11.09 -4.58
CA THR A 155 -12.41 -10.11 -5.47
C THR A 155 -11.80 -10.78 -6.70
N SER A 156 -12.18 -10.31 -7.89
CA SER A 156 -11.65 -10.82 -9.15
C SER A 156 -10.23 -10.32 -9.40
N SER A 157 -9.43 -11.14 -10.10
CA SER A 157 -8.11 -10.73 -10.58
C SER A 157 -8.19 -9.50 -11.50
N SER A 158 -9.25 -9.38 -12.32
CA SER A 158 -9.48 -8.20 -13.16
C SER A 158 -9.68 -6.92 -12.36
N THR A 159 -10.32 -6.98 -11.19
CA THR A 159 -10.50 -5.82 -10.31
C THR A 159 -9.18 -5.41 -9.68
N THR A 160 -8.41 -6.38 -9.17
CA THR A 160 -7.05 -6.14 -8.65
C THR A 160 -6.17 -5.48 -9.71
N GLU A 161 -6.23 -5.96 -10.94
CA GLU A 161 -5.46 -5.43 -12.07
C GLU A 161 -5.85 -4.00 -12.42
N ARG A 162 -7.15 -3.69 -12.49
CA ARG A 162 -7.64 -2.32 -12.74
C ARG A 162 -7.15 -1.33 -11.67
N VAL A 163 -7.13 -1.75 -10.41
CA VAL A 163 -6.60 -0.93 -9.30
C VAL A 163 -5.10 -0.75 -9.41
N ARG A 164 -4.36 -1.83 -9.75
CA ARG A 164 -2.92 -1.77 -9.98
C ARG A 164 -2.58 -0.76 -11.07
N CYS A 165 -3.24 -0.83 -12.24
CA CYS A 165 -3.02 0.12 -13.33
C CYS A 165 -3.30 1.57 -12.90
N LEU A 166 -4.43 1.81 -12.21
CA LEU A 166 -4.76 3.15 -11.73
C LEU A 166 -3.67 3.71 -10.80
N LEU A 167 -3.18 2.89 -9.85
CA LEU A 167 -2.19 3.33 -8.87
C LEU A 167 -0.81 3.54 -9.51
N GLU A 168 -0.39 2.66 -10.43
CA GLU A 168 0.86 2.83 -11.16
C GLU A 168 0.87 4.08 -12.03
N ASP A 169 -0.25 4.39 -12.70
CA ASP A 169 -0.42 5.64 -13.46
C ASP A 169 -0.29 6.88 -12.56
N MET A 170 -0.66 6.76 -11.29
CA MET A 170 -0.48 7.81 -10.26
C MET A 170 0.92 7.82 -9.64
N GLY A 171 1.82 6.92 -10.04
CA GLY A 171 3.14 6.76 -9.42
C GLY A 171 3.11 6.18 -8.00
N LYS A 172 2.03 5.48 -7.64
CA LYS A 172 1.87 4.77 -6.36
C LYS A 172 2.35 3.32 -6.49
N THR A 173 2.85 2.77 -5.39
CA THR A 173 3.35 1.39 -5.30
C THR A 173 2.36 0.54 -4.52
N LEU A 174 1.82 -0.49 -5.16
CA LEU A 174 0.95 -1.46 -4.52
C LEU A 174 1.77 -2.42 -3.63
N PHE A 175 1.25 -2.76 -2.46
CA PHE A 175 1.77 -3.89 -1.68
C PHE A 175 0.64 -4.69 -1.03
N PHE A 176 0.85 -5.99 -0.86
CA PHE A 176 -0.07 -6.87 -0.16
C PHE A 176 0.26 -6.91 1.33
N ARG A 177 -0.76 -6.84 2.19
CA ARG A 177 -0.58 -7.06 3.62
C ARG A 177 -0.25 -8.54 3.87
N SER A 178 0.82 -8.77 4.62
CA SER A 178 1.10 -10.07 5.22
C SER A 178 0.90 -9.95 6.74
N GLY A 179 0.08 -10.81 7.34
CA GLY A 179 -0.20 -10.80 8.78
C GLY A 179 -1.45 -10.01 9.20
N GLY A 180 -1.82 -10.12 10.48
CA GLY A 180 -3.09 -9.60 11.02
C GLY A 180 -3.09 -8.12 11.41
N ASN A 181 -1.92 -7.48 11.51
CA ASN A 181 -1.82 -6.09 11.94
C ASN A 181 -1.63 -5.14 10.74
N PRO A 182 -2.32 -3.99 10.70
CA PRO A 182 -2.09 -3.01 9.65
C PRO A 182 -0.72 -2.34 9.79
N LEU A 183 -0.06 -2.06 8.66
CA LEU A 183 1.15 -1.24 8.65
C LEU A 183 0.80 0.21 9.01
N ILE A 184 1.24 0.66 10.18
CA ILE A 184 1.13 2.05 10.63
C ILE A 184 2.54 2.61 10.71
N LEU A 185 2.83 3.59 9.86
CA LEU A 185 4.15 4.23 9.85
C LEU A 185 4.34 5.07 11.11
N THR A 186 5.51 4.93 11.74
CA THR A 186 5.98 5.85 12.78
C THR A 186 6.22 7.24 12.20
N GLU A 187 6.32 8.26 13.05
CA GLU A 187 6.60 9.63 12.60
C GLU A 187 7.94 9.73 11.86
N GLU A 188 8.98 9.08 12.38
CA GLU A 188 10.29 8.96 11.72
C GLU A 188 10.18 8.33 10.34
N GLN A 189 9.42 7.23 10.21
CA GLN A 189 9.20 6.54 8.93
C GLN A 189 8.40 7.38 7.91
N ARG A 190 7.52 8.27 8.38
CA ARG A 190 6.78 9.21 7.51
C ARG A 190 7.70 10.32 7.02
N GLU A 191 8.49 10.89 7.90
CA GLU A 191 9.41 11.98 7.56
C GLU A 191 10.51 11.49 6.61
N GLU A 192 11.03 10.29 6.82
CA GLU A 192 12.02 9.68 5.92
C GLU A 192 11.46 9.51 4.50
N ARG A 193 10.22 9.02 4.36
CA ARG A 193 9.57 8.89 3.04
C ARG A 193 9.32 10.23 2.39
N ARG A 194 8.85 11.21 3.16
CA ARG A 194 8.66 12.59 2.67
C ARG A 194 9.98 13.16 2.15
N ARG A 195 11.06 13.03 2.92
CA ARG A 195 12.41 13.48 2.52
C ARG A 195 12.83 12.86 1.18
N VAL A 196 12.67 11.53 1.03
CA VAL A 196 13.03 10.82 -0.20
C VAL A 196 12.22 11.33 -1.40
N VAL A 197 10.92 11.55 -1.25
CA VAL A 197 10.06 12.09 -2.32
C VAL A 197 10.52 13.49 -2.73
N LEU A 198 10.79 14.37 -1.76
CA LEU A 198 11.26 15.73 -2.04
C LEU A 198 12.65 15.75 -2.70
N GLU A 199 13.56 14.87 -2.28
CA GLU A 199 14.88 14.73 -2.91
C GLU A 199 14.79 14.23 -4.36
N GLN A 200 13.88 13.30 -4.66
CA GLN A 200 13.65 12.82 -6.02
C GLN A 200 13.13 13.94 -6.92
N LEU A 201 12.22 14.78 -6.42
CA LEU A 201 11.71 15.94 -7.16
C LEU A 201 12.82 16.92 -7.49
N HIS A 202 13.66 17.28 -6.52
CA HIS A 202 14.81 18.18 -6.74
C HIS A 202 15.82 17.61 -7.75
N ARG A 203 16.00 16.28 -7.80
CA ARG A 203 16.86 15.64 -8.79
C ARG A 203 16.23 15.60 -10.18
N SER A 204 14.91 15.45 -10.25
CA SER A 204 14.16 15.35 -11.52
C SER A 204 13.91 16.70 -12.20
N SER A 205 14.01 17.83 -11.48
CA SER A 205 13.78 19.18 -12.00
C SER A 205 15.00 19.86 -12.66
N GLY A 206 16.10 19.12 -12.90
CA GLY A 206 17.36 19.65 -13.44
C GLY A 206 17.56 19.50 -14.95
N PHE A 207 17.47 20.62 -15.67
CA PHE A 207 18.14 20.83 -16.96
C PHE A 207 19.67 20.78 -16.74
N GLY A 208 20.36 19.75 -17.26
CA GLY A 208 21.81 19.71 -17.58
C GLY A 208 22.85 19.80 -16.45
N ARG A 209 23.50 18.67 -16.11
CA ARG A 209 24.97 18.52 -16.19
C ARG A 209 25.41 17.06 -16.07
N ALA A 210 26.46 16.75 -16.82
CA ALA A 210 27.15 15.48 -16.88
C ALA A 210 27.96 15.18 -15.60
N GLU A 211 28.29 13.90 -15.46
CA GLU A 211 29.34 13.32 -14.60
C GLU A 211 29.15 13.42 -13.08
N GLN A 212 28.78 12.31 -12.45
CA GLN A 212 29.72 11.55 -11.61
C GLN A 212 29.12 10.24 -11.09
N ALA A 213 29.92 9.18 -11.24
CA ALA A 213 29.68 7.85 -10.73
C ALA A 213 29.90 7.78 -9.20
N ASN A 214 29.21 6.82 -8.58
CA ASN A 214 29.49 6.15 -7.30
C ASN A 214 29.68 7.00 -6.03
N SER A 215 28.84 6.75 -5.02
CA SER A 215 29.28 6.14 -3.75
C SER A 215 28.10 5.92 -2.80
N VAL A 216 27.98 4.69 -2.30
CA VAL A 216 27.14 4.34 -1.15
C VAL A 216 28.04 4.40 0.10
N PRO A 217 27.73 5.17 1.15
CA PRO A 217 28.57 5.23 2.34
C PRO A 217 28.44 3.95 3.19
N ALA A 218 29.59 3.42 3.61
CA ALA A 218 29.69 2.36 4.61
C ALA A 218 29.56 2.93 6.04
N LEU A 219 28.82 2.24 6.91
CA LEU A 219 28.75 2.54 8.34
C LEU A 219 29.78 1.69 9.09
N GLY A 220 30.81 2.33 9.63
CA GLY A 220 31.75 1.75 10.60
C GLY A 220 31.29 2.00 12.03
N TRP A 221 31.45 1.02 12.90
CA TRP A 221 31.33 1.16 14.35
C TRP A 221 32.61 0.62 15.00
N GLY A 222 33.24 1.46 15.82
CA GLY A 222 34.35 1.11 16.69
C GLY A 222 33.92 1.06 18.16
N GLY A 223 34.62 0.25 18.95
CA GLY A 223 34.55 0.25 20.42
C GLY A 223 34.90 -1.10 21.02
N GLY A 224 36.06 -1.20 21.68
CA GLY A 224 36.52 -2.40 22.37
C GLY A 224 36.29 -2.37 23.89
N GLY A 225 36.55 -3.51 24.55
CA GLY A 225 37.04 -3.57 25.94
C GLY A 225 36.24 -4.38 26.97
N GLY A 226 36.61 -5.66 27.16
CA GLY A 226 37.03 -6.29 28.43
C GLY A 226 36.03 -6.63 29.57
N GLY A 227 36.17 -7.86 30.12
CA GLY A 227 35.82 -8.19 31.52
C GLY A 227 35.10 -9.54 31.71
N GLY A 228 35.73 -10.52 32.38
CA GLY A 228 35.27 -11.91 32.51
C GLY A 228 34.48 -12.27 33.78
N GLY A 229 34.19 -13.57 33.95
CA GLY A 229 33.80 -14.19 35.24
C GLY A 229 32.72 -15.28 35.21
N TYR A 230 33.17 -16.53 35.25
CA TYR A 230 32.56 -17.85 35.58
C TYR A 230 31.11 -17.95 36.12
N HIS A 231 30.34 -18.94 35.62
CA HIS A 231 29.51 -19.84 36.45
C HIS A 231 29.17 -21.15 35.70
N HIS A 232 29.86 -22.23 36.07
CA HIS A 232 29.88 -23.54 35.43
C HIS A 232 29.14 -24.57 36.31
N SER A 233 27.80 -24.59 36.28
CA SER A 233 26.99 -25.70 36.85
C SER A 233 25.49 -25.69 36.50
N GLN A 234 25.03 -24.86 35.56
CA GLN A 234 23.68 -24.94 34.96
C GLN A 234 23.70 -25.42 33.48
N GLN A 235 24.90 -25.65 32.93
CA GLN A 235 25.14 -25.68 31.49
C GLN A 235 24.54 -26.89 30.75
N LEU A 236 24.31 -28.05 31.36
CA LEU A 236 23.88 -29.23 30.60
C LEU A 236 22.38 -29.25 30.21
N HIS A 237 21.50 -28.60 30.99
CA HIS A 237 20.09 -28.43 30.60
C HIS A 237 19.88 -27.19 29.72
N GLN A 238 20.67 -26.13 29.93
CA GLN A 238 20.65 -24.92 29.12
C GLN A 238 21.23 -25.14 27.72
N VAL A 239 22.29 -25.95 27.56
CA VAL A 239 22.88 -26.26 26.25
C VAL A 239 21.88 -27.00 25.35
N HIS A 240 21.07 -27.91 25.90
CA HIS A 240 20.04 -28.61 25.12
C HIS A 240 18.88 -27.68 24.68
N GLN A 241 18.45 -26.74 25.53
CA GLN A 241 17.43 -25.74 25.16
C GLN A 241 17.97 -24.67 24.21
N VAL A 242 19.20 -24.22 24.39
CA VAL A 242 19.87 -23.26 23.49
C VAL A 242 20.15 -23.90 22.14
N GLN A 243 20.57 -25.18 22.08
CA GLN A 243 20.71 -25.91 20.82
C GLN A 243 19.36 -26.14 20.14
N GLN A 244 18.28 -26.43 20.89
CA GLN A 244 16.94 -26.54 20.31
C GLN A 244 16.41 -25.18 19.79
N GLN A 245 16.66 -24.08 20.50
CA GLN A 245 16.30 -22.74 20.04
C GLN A 245 17.14 -22.28 18.85
N GLN A 246 18.45 -22.55 18.84
CA GLN A 246 19.31 -22.28 17.69
C GLN A 246 18.91 -23.13 16.50
N LEU A 247 18.57 -24.40 16.70
CA LEU A 247 18.05 -25.26 15.64
C LEU A 247 16.69 -24.77 15.13
N GLN A 248 15.79 -24.33 16.02
CA GLN A 248 14.52 -23.71 15.62
C GLN A 248 14.72 -22.41 14.85
N GLN A 249 15.65 -21.55 15.27
CA GLN A 249 16.00 -20.30 14.58
C GLN A 249 16.63 -20.58 13.22
N LEU A 250 17.53 -21.55 13.13
CA LEU A 250 18.12 -22.01 11.85
C LEU A 250 17.05 -22.62 10.93
N LEU A 251 16.10 -23.40 11.47
CA LEU A 251 14.97 -23.93 10.72
C LEU A 251 14.00 -22.83 10.27
N GLN A 252 13.78 -21.78 11.08
CA GLN A 252 12.99 -20.61 10.72
C GLN A 252 13.69 -19.75 9.66
N GLN A 253 15.01 -19.58 9.75
CA GLN A 253 15.84 -18.92 8.74
C GLN A 253 15.81 -19.70 7.42
N GLN A 254 15.95 -21.03 7.45
CA GLN A 254 15.80 -21.88 6.26
C GLN A 254 14.38 -21.85 5.67
N GLN A 255 13.36 -21.57 6.48
CA GLN A 255 11.98 -21.38 6.03
C GLN A 255 11.71 -19.99 5.45
N SER A 256 12.59 -19.00 5.69
CA SER A 256 12.47 -17.65 5.15
C SER A 256 13.41 -17.36 3.97
N GLU A 257 14.41 -18.21 3.72
CA GLU A 257 15.39 -18.07 2.64
C GLU A 257 14.90 -18.59 1.28
N CYS A 258 15.25 -17.88 0.21
CA CYS A 258 14.92 -18.24 -1.17
C CYS A 258 15.38 -19.65 -1.51
N ALA A 259 14.46 -20.47 -2.04
CA ALA A 259 14.73 -21.87 -2.38
C ALA A 259 15.75 -22.09 -3.53
N ILE A 260 16.22 -21.01 -4.19
CA ILE A 260 17.21 -21.08 -5.27
C ILE A 260 18.58 -20.59 -4.78
N CYS A 261 18.66 -19.37 -4.27
CA CYS A 261 19.95 -18.80 -3.88
C CYS A 261 20.35 -19.08 -2.43
N LEU A 262 19.40 -19.50 -1.58
CA LEU A 262 19.61 -19.80 -0.16
C LEU A 262 20.31 -18.65 0.60
N ASP A 263 20.06 -17.41 0.16
CA ASP A 263 20.82 -16.22 0.61
C ASP A 263 19.88 -15.05 0.90
N ARG A 264 18.98 -14.73 -0.03
CA ARG A 264 18.00 -13.66 0.14
C ARG A 264 16.68 -14.18 0.69
N ALA A 265 15.96 -13.35 1.44
CA ALA A 265 14.62 -13.67 1.92
C ALA A 265 13.64 -13.94 0.77
N ARG A 266 12.65 -14.81 1.02
CA ARG A 266 11.53 -15.07 0.12
C ARG A 266 10.60 -13.86 0.10
N ASP A 267 10.78 -12.97 -0.86
CA ASP A 267 10.04 -11.73 -0.99
C ASP A 267 9.26 -11.66 -2.32
N CYS A 268 8.87 -12.80 -2.87
CA CYS A 268 8.23 -12.85 -4.18
C CYS A 268 7.22 -14.00 -4.39
N LEU A 269 6.03 -13.64 -4.86
CA LEU A 269 4.96 -14.56 -5.26
C LEU A 269 5.02 -14.85 -6.76
N LEU A 270 4.83 -16.11 -7.12
CA LEU A 270 4.78 -16.56 -8.52
C LEU A 270 3.34 -16.68 -8.99
N SER A 271 2.94 -15.92 -10.01
CA SER A 271 1.60 -16.02 -10.61
C SER A 271 1.54 -17.16 -11.64
N PRO A 272 0.44 -17.95 -11.70
CA PRO A 272 -0.82 -17.79 -10.96
C PRO A 272 -0.89 -18.55 -9.63
N CYS A 273 0.14 -19.30 -9.25
CA CYS A 273 0.07 -20.22 -8.11
C CYS A 273 0.21 -19.57 -6.72
N HIS A 274 0.68 -18.32 -6.67
CA HIS A 274 0.96 -17.54 -5.46
C HIS A 274 1.90 -18.24 -4.45
N HIS A 275 2.82 -19.10 -4.89
CA HIS A 275 3.83 -19.66 -4.00
C HIS A 275 4.92 -18.63 -3.67
N LEU A 276 5.12 -18.37 -2.37
CA LEU A 276 6.18 -17.53 -1.83
C LEU A 276 7.43 -18.38 -1.53
N ALA A 277 8.18 -18.74 -2.56
CA ALA A 277 9.32 -19.65 -2.44
C ALA A 277 10.67 -18.99 -2.77
N LEU A 278 10.65 -17.81 -3.40
CA LEU A 278 11.83 -17.22 -4.02
C LEU A 278 12.03 -15.76 -3.60
N CYS A 279 13.27 -15.30 -3.65
CA CYS A 279 13.54 -13.88 -3.66
C CYS A 279 13.22 -13.28 -5.05
N CYS A 280 12.95 -11.98 -5.10
CA CYS A 280 12.52 -11.27 -6.29
C CYS A 280 13.52 -11.41 -7.44
N THR A 281 14.84 -11.36 -7.15
CA THR A 281 15.89 -11.54 -8.16
C THR A 281 15.86 -12.95 -8.78
N CYS A 282 15.68 -13.99 -7.96
CA CYS A 282 15.63 -15.37 -8.45
C CYS A 282 14.31 -15.66 -9.18
N ALA A 283 13.21 -15.09 -8.71
CA ALA A 283 11.91 -15.22 -9.36
C ALA A 283 11.90 -14.56 -10.75
N GLN A 284 12.45 -13.34 -10.86
CA GLN A 284 12.62 -12.65 -12.15
C GLN A 284 13.49 -13.43 -13.12
N LEU A 285 14.57 -14.05 -12.63
CA LEU A 285 15.43 -14.90 -13.45
C LEU A 285 14.65 -16.09 -14.02
N LEU A 286 13.88 -16.81 -13.21
CA LEU A 286 13.05 -17.93 -13.68
C LEU A 286 11.99 -17.47 -14.69
N HIS A 287 11.31 -16.36 -14.42
CA HIS A 287 10.31 -15.82 -15.33
C HIS A 287 10.92 -15.41 -16.68
N SER A 288 12.09 -14.76 -16.69
CA SER A 288 12.80 -14.39 -17.92
C SER A 288 13.19 -15.60 -18.78
N ARG A 289 13.41 -16.75 -18.15
CA ARG A 289 13.73 -18.03 -18.82
C ARG A 289 12.49 -18.84 -19.19
N ARG A 290 11.29 -18.36 -18.85
CA ARG A 290 10.01 -19.09 -18.98
C ARG A 290 10.00 -20.44 -18.27
N ASP A 291 10.67 -20.50 -17.11
CA ASP A 291 10.71 -21.69 -16.26
C ASP A 291 9.39 -21.87 -15.46
N PHE A 292 9.30 -22.97 -14.73
CA PHE A 292 8.15 -23.33 -13.91
C PHE A 292 8.37 -23.01 -12.42
N CYS A 293 7.27 -22.85 -11.68
CA CYS A 293 7.29 -22.71 -10.23
C CYS A 293 8.02 -23.91 -9.60
N PRO A 294 9.05 -23.71 -8.76
CA PRO A 294 9.79 -24.82 -8.15
C PRO A 294 8.96 -25.62 -7.13
N VAL A 295 7.81 -25.08 -6.70
CA VAL A 295 6.91 -25.75 -5.74
C VAL A 295 5.88 -26.63 -6.46
N CYS A 296 5.07 -26.05 -7.35
CA CYS A 296 3.95 -26.76 -7.98
C CYS A 296 4.14 -27.07 -9.46
N ARG A 297 5.26 -26.65 -10.06
CA ARG A 297 5.59 -26.82 -11.49
C ARG A 297 4.60 -26.18 -12.46
N GLN A 298 3.77 -25.25 -12.01
CA GLN A 298 2.96 -24.41 -12.91
C GLN A 298 3.82 -23.37 -13.63
N PRO A 299 3.47 -22.97 -14.87
CA PRO A 299 4.21 -21.95 -15.61
C PRO A 299 4.13 -20.60 -14.90
N ILE A 300 5.28 -19.92 -14.78
CA ILE A 300 5.36 -18.60 -14.13
C ILE A 300 4.96 -17.52 -15.14
N GLN A 301 3.74 -17.02 -15.00
CA GLN A 301 3.21 -15.96 -15.87
C GLN A 301 3.65 -14.58 -15.42
N ASP A 302 3.83 -14.38 -14.11
CA ASP A 302 4.25 -13.10 -13.54
C ASP A 302 4.92 -13.30 -12.17
N VAL A 303 5.63 -12.27 -11.71
CA VAL A 303 6.50 -12.25 -10.54
C VAL A 303 6.17 -11.03 -9.70
N ILE A 304 5.54 -11.23 -8.53
CA ILE A 304 5.01 -10.16 -7.70
C ILE A 304 5.87 -10.01 -6.45
N LYS A 305 6.48 -8.85 -6.25
CA LYS A 305 7.29 -8.58 -5.04
C LYS A 305 6.39 -8.40 -3.81
N VAL A 306 6.77 -9.01 -2.70
CA VAL A 306 6.11 -8.92 -1.39
C VAL A 306 7.07 -8.26 -0.40
N TYR A 307 6.58 -7.29 0.35
CA TYR A 307 7.36 -6.61 1.38
C TYR A 307 6.96 -7.18 2.75
N HIS A 308 7.94 -7.68 3.49
CA HIS A 308 7.74 -8.13 4.87
C HIS A 308 7.81 -6.92 5.80
N THR A 309 6.85 -6.82 6.73
CA THR A 309 6.85 -5.84 7.83
C THR A 309 7.63 -6.35 9.02
#